data_AF-A0A9W8VLC6-F1
#
_entry.id   AF-A0A9W8VLC6-F1
#
_cell.length_a   1.000
_cell.length_b   1.000
_cell.length_c   1.000
_cell.angle_alpha   90.00
_cell.angle_beta   90.00
_cell.angle_gamma   90.00
#
_symmetry.space_group_name_H-M   'P 1'
#
loop_
_entity.id
_entity.type
_entity.pdbx_description
1 polymer ?
#
loop_
_entity_poly.entity_id
_entity_poly.type
_entity_poly.pdbx_seq_one_letter_code
_entity_poly.pdbx_strand_id
1 'polypeptide(L)'
;MSWAAWRETTRLEDQAYCLLGLFDVHMPLLYGEGKNAFIRLQEEIIRKQPDHTLFAWRSRADSPAPTFCGLLAPSPRNFGGPYHQALVSKKVEMPYEMTNKGLHLHVRLIESKDAPEEFYAILDVSHNSQFSRNRVFAIKLARLDTWGQFARIDATDERLDYGLETFPLYRS
;
A
#
# COMPACT_ATOMS: atom_id res chain seq x y z
N MET A 1 6.58 -6.29 -3.47
CA MET A 1 6.16 -7.51 -4.21
C MET A 1 6.28 -7.40 -5.74
N SER A 2 7.19 -6.58 -6.27
CA SER A 2 7.29 -6.33 -7.72
C SER A 2 7.65 -7.56 -8.57
N TRP A 3 8.46 -8.46 -8.00
CA TRP A 3 8.89 -9.71 -8.64
C TRP A 3 7.74 -10.70 -8.91
N ALA A 4 6.62 -10.60 -8.20
CA ALA A 4 5.46 -11.47 -8.40
C ALA A 4 4.47 -10.94 -9.45
N ALA A 5 4.62 -9.69 -9.88
CA ALA A 5 3.58 -8.97 -10.62
C ALA A 5 3.24 -9.55 -12.00
N TRP A 6 4.22 -10.19 -12.63
CA TRP A 6 4.12 -10.73 -13.98
C TRP A 6 3.97 -12.24 -14.01
N ARG A 7 3.78 -12.88 -12.85
CA ARG A 7 3.53 -14.32 -12.78
C ARG A 7 2.14 -14.62 -13.32
N GLU A 8 2.04 -15.70 -14.09
CA GLU A 8 0.78 -16.23 -14.59
C GLU A 8 0.43 -17.52 -13.85
N THR A 9 -0.84 -17.65 -13.50
CA THR A 9 -1.36 -18.81 -12.78
C THR A 9 -2.65 -19.27 -13.44
N THR A 10 -2.96 -20.56 -13.34
CA THR A 10 -4.17 -21.13 -13.93
C THR A 10 -5.42 -20.69 -13.19
N ARG A 11 -5.38 -20.66 -11.85
CA ARG A 11 -6.46 -20.13 -11.02
C ARG A 11 -6.08 -18.76 -10.46
N LEU A 12 -7.08 -17.94 -10.14
CA LEU A 12 -6.85 -16.60 -9.62
C LEU A 12 -6.23 -16.65 -8.21
N GLU A 13 -6.72 -17.56 -7.37
CA GLU A 13 -6.25 -17.75 -6.00
C GLU A 13 -4.80 -18.27 -5.92
N ASP A 14 -4.32 -18.97 -6.96
CA ASP A 14 -2.94 -19.44 -7.04
C ASP A 14 -1.93 -18.27 -7.07
N GLN A 15 -2.36 -17.06 -7.44
CA GLN A 15 -1.54 -15.85 -7.33
C GLN A 15 -1.11 -15.56 -5.89
N ALA A 16 -1.92 -15.96 -4.90
CA ALA A 16 -1.59 -15.87 -3.49
C ALA A 16 -0.89 -17.14 -3.00
N TYR A 17 -1.42 -18.32 -3.36
CA TYR A 17 -0.92 -19.58 -2.82
C TYR A 17 0.52 -19.89 -3.21
N CYS A 18 0.95 -19.50 -4.42
CA CYS A 18 2.33 -19.67 -4.83
C CYS A 18 3.33 -18.78 -4.06
N LEU A 19 2.85 -17.83 -3.24
CA LEU A 19 3.68 -16.89 -2.47
C LEU A 19 3.75 -17.23 -0.98
N LEU A 20 2.95 -18.19 -0.49
CA LEU A 20 2.87 -18.51 0.95
C LEU A 20 4.24 -18.81 1.56
N GLY A 21 5.00 -19.70 0.93
CA GLY A 21 6.33 -20.10 1.41
C GLY A 21 7.37 -18.96 1.39
N LEU A 22 7.19 -17.95 0.52
CA LEU A 22 8.11 -16.80 0.45
C LEU A 22 7.86 -15.79 1.56
N PHE A 23 6.62 -15.71 2.05
CA PHE A 23 6.24 -14.87 3.19
C PHE A 23 6.11 -15.65 4.50
N ASP A 24 6.49 -16.94 4.48
CA ASP A 24 6.34 -17.87 5.61
C ASP A 24 4.88 -17.98 6.11
N VAL A 25 3.89 -17.62 5.30
CA VAL A 25 2.48 -17.56 5.72
C VAL A 25 1.83 -18.94 5.71
N HIS A 26 1.08 -19.24 6.77
CA HIS A 26 0.23 -20.42 6.87
C HIS A 26 -1.24 -20.00 6.94
N MET A 27 -2.00 -20.28 5.87
CA MET A 27 -3.43 -20.00 5.80
C MET A 27 -4.17 -21.10 5.01
N PRO A 28 -5.45 -21.38 5.27
CA PRO A 28 -6.21 -22.40 4.53
C PRO A 28 -6.36 -22.08 3.04
N LEU A 29 -6.15 -23.10 2.20
CA LEU A 29 -6.40 -23.05 0.76
C LEU A 29 -7.91 -23.22 0.50
N LEU A 30 -8.58 -22.11 0.19
CA LEU A 30 -9.99 -22.07 -0.21
C LEU A 30 -10.08 -21.87 -1.73
N TYR A 31 -10.35 -22.93 -2.47
CA TYR A 31 -10.58 -22.81 -3.91
C TYR A 31 -11.95 -22.20 -4.19
N GLY A 32 -11.99 -21.26 -5.15
CA GLY A 32 -13.19 -20.50 -5.49
C GLY A 32 -13.28 -19.10 -4.84
N GLU A 33 -12.34 -18.70 -3.99
CA GLU A 33 -12.33 -17.35 -3.41
C GLU A 33 -11.75 -16.26 -4.35
N GLY A 34 -11.10 -16.68 -5.44
CA GLY A 34 -10.56 -15.79 -6.48
C GLY A 34 -9.58 -14.75 -5.93
N LYS A 35 -9.85 -13.47 -6.17
CA LYS A 35 -8.97 -12.35 -5.76
C LYS A 35 -8.86 -12.19 -4.23
N ASN A 36 -9.83 -12.71 -3.47
CA ASN A 36 -9.82 -12.62 -2.02
C ASN A 36 -8.64 -13.39 -1.39
N ALA A 37 -8.13 -14.42 -2.05
CA ALA A 37 -6.95 -15.16 -1.59
C ALA A 37 -5.74 -14.23 -1.40
N PHE A 38 -5.56 -13.26 -2.30
CA PHE A 38 -4.45 -12.32 -2.24
C PHE A 38 -4.64 -11.23 -1.19
N ILE A 39 -5.90 -10.87 -0.89
CA ILE A 39 -6.22 -9.98 0.23
C ILE A 39 -5.88 -10.67 1.56
N ARG A 40 -6.33 -11.92 1.75
CA ARG A 40 -6.00 -12.71 2.96
C ARG A 40 -4.51 -12.91 3.13
N LEU A 41 -3.76 -13.16 2.05
CA LEU A 41 -2.31 -13.21 2.11
C LEU A 41 -1.72 -11.90 2.66
N GLN A 42 -2.16 -10.74 2.16
CA GLN A 42 -1.69 -9.45 2.67
C GLN A 42 -2.05 -9.24 4.15
N GLU A 43 -3.25 -9.66 4.59
CA GLU A 43 -3.64 -9.60 6.00
C GLU A 43 -2.71 -10.44 6.89
N GLU A 44 -2.34 -11.65 6.47
CA GLU A 44 -1.39 -12.47 7.22
C GLU A 44 0.03 -11.86 7.24
N ILE A 45 0.47 -11.24 6.14
CA ILE A 45 1.77 -10.55 6.10
C ILE A 45 1.75 -9.35 7.05
N ILE A 46 0.67 -8.57 7.06
CA ILE A 46 0.45 -7.44 7.97
C ILE A 46 0.54 -7.87 9.44
N ARG A 47 -0.08 -9.00 9.79
CA ARG A 47 -0.03 -9.53 11.17
C ARG A 47 1.38 -9.96 11.60
N LYS A 48 2.23 -10.35 10.65
CA LYS A 48 3.59 -10.79 10.93
C LYS A 48 4.59 -9.65 11.06
N GLN A 49 4.51 -8.65 10.18
CA GLN A 49 5.48 -7.56 10.16
C GLN A 49 4.87 -6.24 9.67
N PRO A 50 5.27 -5.10 10.26
CA PRO A 50 4.93 -3.81 9.72
C PRO A 50 5.84 -3.49 8.52
N ASP A 51 5.25 -3.49 7.34
CA ASP A 51 5.85 -3.18 6.04
C ASP A 51 4.93 -2.29 5.18
N HIS A 52 5.23 -0.99 5.15
CA HIS A 52 4.50 -0.01 4.32
C HIS A 52 4.64 -0.24 2.81
N THR A 53 5.56 -1.08 2.33
CA THR A 53 5.65 -1.41 0.90
C THR A 53 4.42 -2.16 0.39
N LEU A 54 3.64 -2.78 1.28
CA LEU A 54 2.35 -3.40 0.95
C LEU A 54 1.32 -2.39 0.47
N PHE A 55 1.37 -1.15 0.95
CA PHE A 55 0.41 -0.09 0.58
C PHE A 55 0.85 0.68 -0.66
N ALA A 56 2.08 0.51 -1.12
CA ALA A 56 2.65 1.26 -2.23
C ALA A 56 2.15 0.81 -3.63
N TRP A 57 1.21 -0.14 -3.73
CA TRP A 57 0.66 -0.66 -5.00
C TRP A 57 -0.08 0.41 -5.81
N ARG A 58 -0.31 0.16 -7.11
CA ARG A 58 -1.00 1.11 -8.00
C ARG A 58 -2.21 0.53 -8.73
N SER A 59 -3.24 1.33 -8.93
CA SER A 59 -4.33 0.99 -9.84
C SER A 59 -3.83 1.08 -11.27
N ARG A 60 -4.35 0.21 -12.12
CA ARG A 60 -4.03 0.21 -13.54
C ARG A 60 -4.91 1.23 -14.25
N ALA A 61 -4.37 1.87 -15.28
CA ALA A 61 -5.11 2.82 -16.11
C ALA A 61 -6.32 2.20 -16.85
N ASP A 62 -6.37 0.87 -16.96
CA ASP A 62 -7.48 0.11 -17.55
C ASP A 62 -8.59 -0.26 -16.56
N SER A 63 -8.42 0.04 -15.26
CA SER A 63 -9.49 -0.12 -14.27
C SER A 63 -10.32 1.16 -14.24
N PRO A 64 -11.66 1.09 -14.35
CA PRO A 64 -12.51 2.26 -14.12
C PRO A 64 -12.14 2.77 -12.74
N ALA A 65 -11.58 3.98 -12.67
CA ALA A 65 -11.05 4.55 -11.45
C ALA A 65 -12.11 4.37 -10.35
N PRO A 66 -11.88 3.50 -9.35
CA PRO A 66 -12.86 3.42 -8.29
C PRO A 66 -12.75 4.74 -7.54
N THR A 67 -13.88 5.41 -7.33
CA THR A 67 -13.96 6.62 -6.49
C THR A 67 -13.35 6.36 -5.10
N PHE A 68 -13.40 5.11 -4.63
CA PHE A 68 -12.70 4.61 -3.45
C PHE A 68 -12.18 3.20 -3.68
N CYS A 69 -10.90 2.94 -3.41
CA CYS A 69 -10.32 1.60 -3.40
C CYS A 69 -9.96 1.16 -1.97
N GLY A 70 -9.98 -0.15 -1.74
CA GLY A 70 -9.46 -0.71 -0.49
C GLY A 70 -7.98 -0.37 -0.31
N LEU A 71 -7.47 -0.43 0.92
CA LEU A 71 -6.06 -0.13 1.18
C LEU A 71 -5.11 -1.21 0.62
N LEU A 72 -5.57 -2.46 0.54
CA LEU A 72 -4.81 -3.62 0.07
C LEU A 72 -4.93 -3.84 -1.43
N ALA A 73 -3.87 -4.37 -2.03
CA ALA A 73 -3.79 -4.58 -3.47
C ALA A 73 -4.71 -5.74 -3.91
N PRO A 74 -5.44 -5.62 -5.03
CA PRO A 74 -6.30 -6.71 -5.51
C PRO A 74 -5.54 -7.85 -6.21
N SER A 75 -4.28 -7.66 -6.58
CA SER A 75 -3.44 -8.66 -7.24
C SER A 75 -1.95 -8.31 -7.12
N PRO A 76 -1.02 -9.30 -7.19
CA PRO A 76 0.41 -9.03 -7.31
C PRO A 76 0.75 -8.09 -8.49
N ARG A 77 -0.06 -8.11 -9.55
CA ARG A 77 0.14 -7.29 -10.75
C ARG A 77 0.17 -5.78 -10.45
N ASN A 78 -0.50 -5.35 -9.38
CA ASN A 78 -0.51 -3.95 -8.95
C ASN A 78 0.84 -3.44 -8.42
N PHE A 79 1.80 -4.35 -8.18
CA PHE A 79 3.18 -4.03 -7.80
C PHE A 79 4.15 -4.04 -8.99
N GLY A 80 3.68 -4.21 -10.23
CA GLY A 80 4.54 -4.40 -11.41
C GLY A 80 5.19 -3.13 -11.97
N GLY A 81 4.81 -1.95 -11.48
CA GLY A 81 5.34 -0.67 -11.97
C GLY A 81 6.83 -0.48 -11.67
N PRO A 82 7.57 0.30 -12.49
CA PRO A 82 9.03 0.46 -12.38
C PRO A 82 9.49 0.94 -11.00
N TYR A 83 8.65 1.69 -10.29
CA TYR A 83 8.97 2.23 -8.96
C TYR A 83 8.95 1.19 -7.84
N HIS A 84 8.26 0.07 -8.01
CA HIS A 84 8.17 -0.97 -6.97
C HIS A 84 9.38 -1.91 -6.94
N GLN A 85 10.20 -1.91 -7.99
CA GLN A 85 11.34 -2.83 -8.10
C GLN A 85 12.46 -2.52 -7.10
N ALA A 86 12.52 -1.29 -6.58
CA ALA A 86 13.55 -0.87 -5.63
C ALA A 86 12.98 -0.27 -4.33
N LEU A 87 11.68 -0.48 -4.05
CA LEU A 87 11.11 -0.12 -2.75
C LEU A 87 11.57 -1.08 -1.66
N VAL A 88 12.03 -0.50 -0.56
CA VAL A 88 12.45 -1.22 0.64
C VAL A 88 11.70 -0.62 1.81
N SER A 89 11.23 -1.49 2.72
CA SER A 89 10.62 -1.04 3.96
C SER A 89 11.65 -0.35 4.84
N LYS A 90 11.33 0.83 5.39
CA LYS A 90 12.08 1.35 6.53
C LYS A 90 11.56 0.67 7.79
N LYS A 91 12.34 0.72 8.87
CA LYS A 91 11.85 0.27 10.17
C LYS A 91 10.63 1.11 10.55
N VAL A 92 9.45 0.52 10.48
CA VAL A 92 8.22 1.13 10.96
C VAL A 92 8.23 1.03 12.48
N GLU A 93 8.23 2.15 13.18
CA GLU A 93 8.32 2.19 14.64
C GLU A 93 6.99 1.82 15.31
N MET A 94 5.87 2.17 14.67
CA MET A 94 4.53 1.94 15.20
C MET A 94 3.90 0.71 14.52
N PRO A 95 3.45 -0.31 15.27
CA PRO A 95 2.72 -1.42 14.68
C PRO A 95 1.39 -0.92 14.10
N TYR A 96 0.85 -1.67 13.15
CA TYR A 96 -0.49 -1.45 12.64
C TYR A 96 -1.31 -2.74 12.73
N GLU A 97 -2.60 -2.60 12.98
CA GLU A 97 -3.47 -3.70 13.40
C GLU A 97 -4.67 -3.85 12.48
N MET A 98 -5.01 -5.10 12.15
CA MET A 98 -6.28 -5.41 11.53
C MET A 98 -7.39 -5.37 12.58
N THR A 99 -8.41 -4.55 12.32
CA THR A 99 -9.61 -4.43 13.16
C THR A 99 -10.85 -4.86 12.37
N ASN A 100 -12.00 -4.99 13.03
CA ASN A 100 -13.28 -5.21 12.36
C ASN A 100 -13.77 -3.99 11.54
N LYS A 101 -13.08 -2.84 11.63
CA LYS A 101 -13.31 -1.64 10.81
C LYS A 101 -12.25 -1.47 9.71
N GLY A 102 -11.41 -2.46 9.49
CA GLY A 102 -10.28 -2.40 8.55
C GLY A 102 -8.96 -2.17 9.27
N LEU A 103 -7.97 -1.64 8.54
CA LEU A 103 -6.62 -1.49 9.05
C LEU A 103 -6.47 -0.19 9.86
N HIS A 104 -6.01 -0.31 11.10
CA HIS A 104 -5.63 0.83 11.92
C HIS A 104 -4.13 1.11 11.73
N LEU A 105 -3.81 2.29 11.19
CA LEU A 105 -2.47 2.72 10.83
C LEU A 105 -2.09 4.01 11.57
N HIS A 106 -0.87 4.06 12.09
CA HIS A 106 -0.24 5.29 12.53
C HIS A 106 0.65 5.85 11.42
N VAL A 107 0.15 6.83 10.68
CA VAL A 107 0.86 7.47 9.56
C VAL A 107 0.75 8.98 9.65
N ARG A 108 1.76 9.68 9.10
CA ARG A 108 1.70 11.13 8.96
C ARG A 108 0.79 11.48 7.79
N LEU A 109 -0.25 12.26 8.06
CA LEU A 109 -1.15 12.82 7.04
C LEU A 109 -0.75 14.25 6.70
N ILE A 110 -0.89 14.61 5.42
CA ILE A 110 -0.66 15.94 4.89
C ILE A 110 -1.85 16.32 4.02
N GLU A 111 -2.50 17.44 4.32
CA GLU A 111 -3.65 17.92 3.55
C GLU A 111 -3.29 18.17 2.08
N SER A 112 -4.17 17.76 1.18
CA SER A 112 -4.06 18.08 -0.22
C SER A 112 -4.40 19.54 -0.47
N LYS A 113 -3.69 20.17 -1.41
CA LYS A 113 -4.02 21.53 -1.87
C LYS A 113 -5.22 21.54 -2.81
N ASP A 114 -5.53 20.40 -3.41
CA ASP A 114 -6.54 20.28 -4.46
C ASP A 114 -7.97 20.17 -3.88
N ALA A 115 -8.12 19.52 -2.73
CA ALA A 115 -9.41 19.32 -2.08
C ALA A 115 -9.27 19.16 -0.55
N PRO A 116 -10.19 19.75 0.25
CA PRO A 116 -10.09 19.81 1.71
C PRO A 116 -10.35 18.48 2.42
N GLU A 117 -10.95 17.50 1.75
CA GLU A 117 -11.19 16.15 2.29
C GLU A 117 -10.14 15.15 1.81
N GLU A 118 -9.14 15.59 1.05
CA GLU A 118 -8.07 14.74 0.52
C GLU A 118 -6.77 14.94 1.29
N PHE A 119 -6.07 13.84 1.54
CA PHE A 119 -4.88 13.78 2.35
C PHE A 119 -3.86 12.86 1.69
N TYR A 120 -2.59 13.13 1.94
CA TYR A 120 -1.47 12.28 1.58
C TYR A 120 -0.95 11.59 2.84
N ALA A 121 -1.05 10.26 2.89
CA ALA A 121 -0.44 9.46 3.94
C ALA A 121 1.00 9.11 3.56
N ILE A 122 1.96 9.59 4.33
CA ILE A 122 3.39 9.32 4.11
C ILE A 122 3.70 7.87 4.50
N LEU A 123 4.28 7.13 3.55
CA LEU A 123 4.76 5.77 3.76
C LEU A 123 6.23 5.76 4.14
N ASP A 124 6.55 5.05 5.21
CA ASP A 124 7.92 4.75 5.65
C ASP A 124 8.60 3.70 4.75
N VAL A 125 8.88 4.10 3.51
CA VAL A 125 9.62 3.30 2.53
C VAL A 125 10.82 4.09 2.00
N SER A 126 11.85 3.39 1.56
CA SER A 126 13.01 3.95 0.86
C SER A 126 13.11 3.36 -0.53
N HIS A 127 13.74 4.11 -1.45
CA HIS A 127 14.06 3.62 -2.77
C HIS A 127 15.57 3.35 -2.86
N ASN A 128 15.96 2.14 -3.26
CA ASN A 128 17.36 1.72 -3.28
C ASN A 128 18.21 2.39 -4.38
N SER A 129 17.61 3.19 -5.27
CA SER A 129 18.38 3.92 -6.28
C SER A 129 18.95 5.24 -5.73
N GLN A 130 20.20 5.52 -6.07
CA GLN A 130 20.95 6.70 -5.62
C GLN A 130 20.35 8.05 -6.08
N PHE A 131 19.36 8.04 -6.98
CA PHE A 131 18.81 9.25 -7.62
C PHE A 131 17.69 9.95 -6.82
N SER A 132 17.25 9.44 -5.67
CA SER A 132 16.15 10.06 -4.93
C SER A 132 16.30 10.04 -3.41
N ARG A 133 17.43 10.56 -2.89
CA ARG A 133 17.59 10.74 -1.43
C ARG A 133 16.49 11.60 -0.78
N ASN A 134 15.75 12.37 -1.57
CA ASN A 134 14.79 13.35 -1.07
C ASN A 134 13.34 13.13 -1.50
N ARG A 135 12.99 11.92 -1.95
CA ARG A 135 11.59 11.58 -2.28
C ARG A 135 10.94 10.82 -1.15
N VAL A 136 9.73 11.24 -0.80
CA VAL A 136 8.83 10.47 0.06
C VAL A 136 7.77 9.81 -0.79
N PHE A 137 7.35 8.62 -0.36
CA PHE A 137 6.24 7.93 -0.97
C PHE A 137 5.00 8.22 -0.15
N ALA A 138 3.89 8.48 -0.84
CA ALA A 138 2.62 8.74 -0.20
C ALA A 138 1.51 8.00 -0.95
N ILE A 139 0.41 7.74 -0.25
CA ILE A 139 -0.85 7.33 -0.86
C ILE A 139 -1.88 8.42 -0.63
N LYS A 140 -2.72 8.66 -1.63
CA LYS A 140 -3.83 9.60 -1.51
C LYS A 140 -5.01 8.94 -0.79
N LEU A 141 -5.54 9.66 0.17
CA LEU A 141 -6.64 9.24 1.01
C LEU A 141 -7.72 10.31 1.00
N ALA A 142 -8.99 9.91 0.95
CA ALA A 142 -10.11 10.79 1.27
C ALA A 142 -10.61 10.47 2.68
N ARG A 143 -10.88 11.51 3.46
CA ARG A 143 -11.55 11.38 4.74
C ARG A 143 -13.01 11.00 4.52
N LEU A 144 -13.46 9.97 5.23
CA LEU A 144 -14.84 9.46 5.14
C LEU A 144 -15.73 10.01 6.24
N ASP A 145 -15.16 10.32 7.41
CA ASP A 145 -15.89 10.82 8.56
C ASP A 145 -15.01 11.70 9.48
N THR A 146 -15.63 12.24 10.51
CA THR A 146 -14.96 13.05 11.54
C THR A 146 -14.20 12.22 12.59
N TRP A 147 -14.34 10.89 12.57
CA TRP A 147 -13.69 9.97 13.51
C TRP A 147 -12.34 9.46 13.01
N GLY A 148 -11.86 9.98 11.88
CA GLY A 148 -10.56 9.63 11.32
C GLY A 148 -10.59 8.35 10.48
N GLN A 149 -11.73 8.00 9.88
CA GLN A 149 -11.76 6.97 8.84
C GLN A 149 -11.37 7.57 7.49
N PHE A 150 -10.55 6.84 6.76
CA PHE A 150 -10.03 7.23 5.46
C PHE A 150 -10.19 6.09 4.46
N ALA A 151 -10.49 6.42 3.21
CA ALA A 151 -10.41 5.49 2.09
C ALA A 151 -9.31 5.92 1.14
N ARG A 152 -8.64 4.92 0.54
CA ARG A 152 -7.67 5.21 -0.51
C ARG A 152 -8.42 5.70 -1.75
N ILE A 153 -8.03 6.88 -2.23
CA ILE A 153 -8.52 7.44 -3.48
C ILE A 153 -7.37 7.44 -4.47
N ASP A 154 -7.70 7.38 -5.75
CA ASP A 154 -6.76 7.50 -6.86
C ASP A 154 -5.41 6.78 -6.63
N ALA A 155 -5.38 5.46 -6.84
CA ALA A 155 -4.12 4.72 -6.83
C ALA A 155 -3.32 4.90 -8.14
N THR A 156 -3.58 5.94 -8.93
CA THR A 156 -2.71 6.37 -10.03
C THR A 156 -1.53 7.20 -9.50
N ASP A 157 -0.60 7.61 -10.35
CA ASP A 157 0.70 8.15 -9.92
C ASP A 157 0.54 9.49 -9.19
N GLU A 158 0.69 9.53 -7.87
CA GLU A 158 0.93 10.79 -7.16
C GLU A 158 2.31 10.77 -6.51
N ARG A 159 3.27 11.25 -7.30
CA ARG A 159 4.56 11.69 -6.80
C ARG A 159 4.35 12.98 -6.01
N LEU A 160 4.63 12.95 -4.73
CA LEU A 160 4.98 14.18 -4.02
C LEU A 160 6.49 14.40 -4.18
N ASP A 161 6.88 15.12 -5.23
CA ASP A 161 8.20 15.74 -5.27
C ASP A 161 8.19 16.85 -4.20
N TYR A 162 8.57 16.50 -2.96
CA TYR A 162 8.84 17.51 -1.94
C TYR A 162 10.06 18.32 -2.38
N GLY A 163 9.79 19.49 -2.95
CA GLY A 163 10.74 20.59 -2.93
C GLY A 163 11.14 20.83 -1.47
N LEU A 164 12.45 20.90 -1.23
CA LEU A 164 13.04 21.26 0.06
C LEU A 164 12.66 22.70 0.43
N GLU A 165 11.43 22.94 0.86
CA GLU A 165 11.09 24.15 1.60
C GLU A 165 10.30 23.77 2.85
N THR A 166 11.09 23.53 3.90
CA THR A 166 10.81 23.89 5.30
C THR A 166 9.35 23.80 5.77
N PHE A 167 9.02 22.66 6.39
CA PHE A 167 8.08 22.69 7.52
C PHE A 167 8.84 22.31 8.80
N PRO A 168 8.73 23.11 9.86
CA PRO A 168 9.51 22.90 11.08
C PRO A 168 9.16 21.53 11.67
N LEU A 169 10.21 20.76 11.93
CA LEU A 169 10.17 19.55 12.74
C LEU A 169 9.75 19.96 14.15
N TYR A 170 8.45 20.07 14.42
CA TYR A 170 7.98 20.07 15.80
C TYR A 170 8.03 18.64 16.30
N ARG A 171 9.14 18.33 16.97
CA ARG A 171 9.21 17.25 17.95
C ARG A 171 8.45 17.72 19.19
N SER A 172 7.42 16.98 19.59
CA SER A 172 6.91 17.00 20.95
C SER A 172 7.57 15.88 21.74
#